data_AF-A0A357G0F5-F1
#
_entry.id   AF-A0A357G0F5-F1
#
_cell.length_a   1.000
_cell.length_b   1.000
_cell.length_c   1.000
_cell.angle_alpha   90.00
_cell.angle_beta   90.00
_cell.angle_gamma   90.00
#
_symmetry.space_group_name_H-M   'P 1'
#
loop_
_entity.id
_entity.type
_entity.pdbx_description
1 polymer ?
#
loop_
_entity_poly.entity_id
_entity_poly.type
_entity_poly.pdbx_seq_one_letter_code
_entity_poly.pdbx_strand_id
1 'polypeptide(L)'
;MAIKKHPLKTSPEGFARYGEWLQAAYEAAQLYNGSETANEKLLRPLIKMDEFIRAKNNGQSSDSLEMAFATAALPRETSSEKPLTISGILNEAALYYDRIQHIGLNEVIEQLRHGGALVIPSAKTFVLTDEGKIQSPSGEGHNFEIKTQPRLAMLIKHLKELNIFTSDLILRPCAIDPRMMRQHPYVLVQIPHLDKEIAVCEQVGEITFVGQRIIGPDLWQSLSKDQLKARPDIMAVMFHSENSWWEDIKTILK
;
A
#
# COMPACT_ATOMS: atom_id res chain seq x y z
N MET A 1 37.75 -10.04 -13.47
CA MET A 1 38.06 -9.74 -12.05
C MET A 1 37.73 -10.99 -11.24
N ALA A 2 38.73 -11.69 -10.71
CA ALA A 2 38.53 -12.99 -10.06
C ALA A 2 38.00 -12.79 -8.62
N ILE A 3 36.75 -13.22 -8.36
CA ILE A 3 36.18 -13.27 -7.02
C ILE A 3 36.96 -14.32 -6.25
N LYS A 4 37.78 -13.91 -5.27
CA LYS A 4 38.38 -14.83 -4.30
C LYS A 4 37.24 -15.58 -3.60
N LYS A 5 37.04 -16.86 -3.94
CA LYS A 5 36.12 -17.74 -3.23
C LYS A 5 36.64 -17.93 -1.81
N HIS A 6 36.16 -17.13 -0.87
CA HIS A 6 36.25 -17.52 0.53
C HIS A 6 35.40 -18.78 0.71
N PRO A 7 35.97 -19.90 1.17
CA PRO A 7 35.19 -21.10 1.43
C PRO A 7 34.14 -20.76 2.49
N LEU A 8 32.86 -20.99 2.16
CA LEU A 8 31.75 -20.78 3.08
C LEU A 8 31.96 -21.70 4.29
N LYS A 9 32.21 -21.11 5.47
CA LYS A 9 32.44 -21.87 6.71
C LYS A 9 31.13 -22.12 7.44
N THR A 10 30.43 -23.20 7.09
CA THR A 10 29.29 -23.70 7.88
C THR A 10 29.12 -25.21 7.77
N SER A 11 28.40 -25.81 8.73
CA SER A 11 28.03 -27.22 8.69
C SER A 11 26.92 -27.46 7.64
N PRO A 12 26.73 -28.71 7.18
CA PRO A 12 25.58 -29.09 6.35
C PRO A 12 24.24 -28.67 6.96
N GLU A 13 24.09 -28.82 8.28
CA GLU A 13 22.90 -28.36 9.02
C GLU A 13 22.69 -26.83 8.92
N GLY A 14 23.77 -26.05 8.92
CA GLY A 14 23.70 -24.61 8.74
C GLY A 14 23.21 -24.21 7.35
N PHE A 15 23.64 -24.93 6.30
CA PHE A 15 23.11 -24.73 4.95
C PHE A 15 21.63 -25.11 4.87
N ALA A 16 21.24 -26.26 5.42
CA ALA A 16 19.84 -26.70 5.45
C ALA A 16 18.93 -25.66 6.12
N ARG A 17 19.31 -25.17 7.30
CA ARG A 17 18.56 -24.12 8.03
C ARG A 17 18.45 -22.83 7.24
N TYR A 18 19.54 -22.38 6.62
CA TYR A 18 19.50 -21.18 5.78
C TYR A 18 18.53 -21.36 4.60
N GLY A 19 18.54 -22.54 3.97
CA GLY A 19 17.61 -22.90 2.89
C GLY A 19 16.15 -22.88 3.33
N GLU A 20 15.83 -23.40 4.52
CA GLU A 20 14.48 -23.34 5.10
C GLU A 20 14.01 -21.89 5.29
N TRP A 21 14.86 -21.02 5.83
CA TRP A 21 14.50 -19.61 6.03
C TRP A 21 14.34 -18.88 4.69
N LEU A 22 15.23 -19.13 3.73
CA LEU A 22 15.13 -18.56 2.39
C LEU A 22 13.82 -18.96 1.70
N GLN A 23 13.47 -20.24 1.74
CA GLN A 23 12.22 -20.73 1.14
C GLN A 23 10.99 -20.13 1.85
N ALA A 24 10.98 -20.10 3.18
CA ALA A 24 9.89 -19.50 3.95
C ALA A 24 9.75 -17.99 3.69
N ALA A 25 10.85 -17.26 3.58
CA ALA A 25 10.85 -15.83 3.25
C ALA A 25 10.31 -15.57 1.85
N TYR A 26 10.72 -16.37 0.86
CA TYR A 26 10.23 -16.25 -0.50
C TYR A 26 8.72 -16.56 -0.61
N GLU A 27 8.25 -17.63 0.04
CA GLU A 27 6.82 -17.95 0.10
C GLU A 27 6.02 -16.83 0.76
N ALA A 28 6.53 -16.25 1.86
CA ALA A 28 5.89 -15.13 2.53
C ALA A 28 5.86 -13.87 1.64
N ALA A 29 6.89 -13.61 0.84
CA ALA A 29 6.93 -12.49 -0.11
C ALA A 29 5.92 -12.67 -1.25
N GLN A 30 5.82 -13.87 -1.83
CA GLN A 30 4.82 -14.19 -2.87
C GLN A 30 3.37 -13.99 -2.38
N LEU A 31 3.12 -14.35 -1.12
CA LEU A 31 1.82 -14.25 -0.48
C LEU A 31 1.59 -12.91 0.23
N TYR A 32 2.50 -11.94 0.07
CA TYR A 32 2.40 -10.66 0.74
C TYR A 32 1.18 -9.86 0.25
N ASN A 33 0.34 -9.44 1.20
CA ASN A 33 -0.93 -8.77 0.95
C ASN A 33 -1.07 -7.43 1.70
N GLY A 34 0.06 -6.86 2.16
CA GLY A 34 0.09 -5.59 2.90
C GLY A 34 -0.40 -5.65 4.35
N SER A 35 -0.81 -6.83 4.85
CA SER A 35 -1.25 -7.00 6.25
C SER A 35 -0.06 -7.04 7.23
N GLU A 36 -0.32 -6.71 8.50
CA GLU A 36 0.68 -6.82 9.55
C GLU A 36 1.17 -8.26 9.70
N THR A 37 0.26 -9.23 9.71
CA THR A 37 0.60 -10.66 9.79
C THR A 37 1.47 -11.13 8.61
N ALA A 38 1.20 -10.67 7.39
CA ALA A 38 2.04 -11.00 6.23
C ALA A 38 3.44 -10.38 6.37
N ASN A 39 3.52 -9.14 6.88
CA ASN A 39 4.77 -8.47 7.16
C ASN A 39 5.60 -9.22 8.24
N GLU A 40 4.97 -9.66 9.32
CA GLU A 40 5.64 -10.47 10.34
C GLU A 40 6.15 -11.81 9.80
N LYS A 41 5.32 -12.51 9.00
CA LYS A 41 5.69 -13.77 8.34
C LYS A 41 6.87 -13.60 7.39
N LEU A 42 6.95 -12.46 6.70
CA LEU A 42 8.06 -12.10 5.82
C LEU A 42 9.33 -11.77 6.62
N LEU A 43 9.23 -10.89 7.62
CA LEU A 43 10.41 -10.37 8.33
C LEU A 43 11.07 -11.43 9.22
N ARG A 44 10.29 -12.33 9.83
CA ARG A 44 10.82 -13.34 10.75
C ARG A 44 11.93 -14.23 10.15
N PRO A 45 11.76 -14.87 8.97
CA PRO A 45 12.83 -15.62 8.34
C PRO A 45 13.96 -14.72 7.82
N LEU A 46 13.67 -13.51 7.32
CA LEU A 46 14.69 -12.57 6.83
C LEU A 46 15.65 -12.13 7.95
N ILE A 47 15.13 -11.86 9.16
CA ILE A 47 15.95 -11.53 10.33
C ILE A 47 16.91 -12.67 10.65
N LYS A 48 16.43 -13.92 10.65
CA LYS A 48 17.28 -15.10 10.90
C LYS A 48 18.37 -15.26 9.83
N MET A 49 18.04 -14.98 8.58
CA MET A 49 19.02 -14.97 7.48
C MET A 49 20.09 -13.91 7.73
N ASP A 50 19.72 -12.66 8.03
CA ASP A 50 20.66 -11.58 8.30
C ASP A 50 21.55 -11.88 9.52
N GLU A 51 20.96 -12.34 10.63
CA GLU A 51 21.69 -12.77 11.82
C GLU A 51 22.72 -13.86 11.50
N PHE A 52 22.33 -14.86 10.69
CA PHE A 52 23.23 -15.92 10.25
C PHE A 52 24.38 -15.37 9.40
N ILE A 53 24.12 -14.50 8.43
CA ILE A 53 25.15 -13.89 7.60
C ILE A 53 26.12 -13.08 8.45
N ARG A 54 25.61 -12.24 9.35
CA ARG A 54 26.42 -11.44 10.28
C ARG A 54 27.30 -12.31 11.17
N ALA A 55 26.77 -13.43 11.68
CA ALA A 55 27.54 -14.38 12.48
C ALA A 55 28.70 -15.02 11.69
N LYS A 56 28.62 -15.05 10.34
CA LYS A 56 29.67 -15.58 9.45
C LYS A 56 30.57 -14.51 8.86
N ASN A 57 30.26 -13.22 9.09
CA ASN A 57 30.91 -12.09 8.43
C ASN A 57 31.22 -10.96 9.42
N ASN A 58 31.75 -11.31 10.59
CA ASN A 58 32.21 -10.35 11.61
C ASN A 58 31.15 -9.28 11.98
N GLY A 59 29.88 -9.67 12.04
CA GLY A 59 28.76 -8.78 12.38
C GLY A 59 28.19 -7.97 11.22
N GLN A 60 28.75 -8.08 10.01
CA GLN A 60 28.33 -7.31 8.84
C GLN A 60 27.42 -8.13 7.92
N SER A 61 26.38 -7.50 7.39
CA SER A 61 25.56 -8.07 6.32
C SER A 61 26.28 -8.01 4.97
N SER A 62 25.91 -8.88 4.01
CA SER A 62 26.57 -8.93 2.69
C SER A 62 25.75 -9.73 1.68
N ASP A 63 25.22 -9.05 0.66
CA ASP A 63 24.51 -9.65 -0.47
C ASP A 63 25.32 -10.76 -1.15
N SER A 64 26.64 -10.57 -1.26
CA SER A 64 27.52 -11.56 -1.89
C SER A 64 27.60 -12.86 -1.08
N LEU A 65 27.52 -12.77 0.25
CA LEU A 65 27.44 -13.94 1.12
C LEU A 65 26.04 -14.53 1.14
N GLU A 66 25.00 -13.71 1.16
CA GLU A 66 23.61 -14.18 1.03
C GLU A 66 23.44 -15.04 -0.22
N MET A 67 23.89 -14.55 -1.38
CA MET A 67 23.87 -15.31 -2.63
C MET A 67 24.65 -16.61 -2.54
N ALA A 68 25.84 -16.59 -1.91
CA ALA A 68 26.70 -17.75 -1.80
C ALA A 68 26.07 -18.83 -0.91
N PHE A 69 25.51 -18.45 0.24
CA PHE A 69 24.77 -19.36 1.12
C PHE A 69 23.48 -19.87 0.47
N ALA A 70 22.72 -19.00 -0.19
CA ALA A 70 21.50 -19.38 -0.92
C ALA A 70 21.79 -20.42 -2.01
N THR A 71 22.83 -20.19 -2.82
CA THR A 71 23.25 -21.11 -3.90
C THR A 71 23.72 -22.46 -3.36
N ALA A 72 24.32 -22.48 -2.17
CA ALA A 72 24.75 -23.71 -1.53
C ALA A 72 23.61 -24.46 -0.82
N ALA A 73 22.59 -23.74 -0.34
CA ALA A 73 21.46 -24.28 0.40
C ALA A 73 20.34 -24.83 -0.49
N LEU A 74 20.17 -24.31 -1.71
CA LEU A 74 19.13 -24.74 -2.64
C LEU A 74 19.72 -25.47 -3.87
N PRO A 75 19.22 -26.67 -4.24
CA PRO A 75 19.60 -27.34 -5.49
C PRO A 75 19.25 -26.48 -6.71
N ARG A 76 20.18 -26.40 -7.68
CA ARG A 76 20.12 -25.54 -8.89
C ARG A 76 18.84 -25.65 -9.72
N GLU A 77 18.10 -26.76 -9.64
CA GLU A 77 16.86 -26.99 -10.39
C GLU A 77 15.67 -26.15 -9.87
N THR A 78 15.81 -25.50 -8.70
CA THR A 78 14.75 -24.67 -8.07
C THR A 78 15.07 -23.17 -8.03
N SER A 79 16.23 -22.73 -8.55
CA SER A 79 16.84 -21.42 -8.23
C SER A 79 16.92 -20.40 -9.36
N SER A 80 16.51 -20.71 -10.60
CA SER A 80 16.72 -19.79 -11.73
C SER A 80 15.82 -18.54 -11.71
N GLU A 81 14.71 -18.58 -10.97
CA GLU A 81 13.71 -17.49 -10.95
C GLU A 81 13.50 -16.89 -9.55
N LYS A 82 14.13 -17.43 -8.50
CA LYS A 82 13.91 -16.99 -7.11
C LYS A 82 14.92 -15.92 -6.68
N PRO A 83 14.49 -14.85 -5.99
CA PRO A 83 15.43 -13.94 -5.34
C PRO A 83 16.23 -14.68 -4.26
N LEU A 84 17.55 -14.51 -4.29
CA LEU A 84 18.49 -15.20 -3.41
C LEU A 84 19.05 -14.32 -2.29
N THR A 85 18.69 -13.03 -2.29
CA THR A 85 19.12 -12.04 -1.30
C THR A 85 17.91 -11.50 -0.53
N ILE A 86 18.15 -11.00 0.68
CA ILE A 86 17.14 -10.34 1.51
C ILE A 86 16.51 -9.17 0.73
N SER A 87 17.34 -8.32 0.12
CA SER A 87 16.88 -7.22 -0.73
C SER A 87 16.01 -7.69 -1.90
N GLY A 88 16.37 -8.79 -2.55
CA GLY A 88 15.58 -9.37 -3.64
C GLY A 88 14.21 -9.87 -3.16
N ILE A 89 14.14 -10.50 -1.99
CA ILE A 89 12.89 -10.99 -1.40
C ILE A 89 12.01 -9.82 -0.95
N LEU A 90 12.60 -8.77 -0.38
CA LEU A 90 11.88 -7.55 -0.04
C LEU A 90 11.31 -6.85 -1.29
N ASN A 91 12.07 -6.81 -2.39
CA ASN A 91 11.57 -6.30 -3.66
C ASN A 91 10.39 -7.12 -4.19
N GLU A 92 10.44 -8.45 -4.08
CA GLU A 92 9.34 -9.33 -4.45
C GLU A 92 8.06 -9.01 -3.67
N ALA A 93 8.18 -8.80 -2.35
CA ALA A 93 7.04 -8.38 -1.52
C ALA A 93 6.54 -6.97 -1.90
N ALA A 94 7.44 -6.06 -2.24
CA ALA A 94 7.11 -4.69 -2.65
C ALA A 94 6.28 -4.65 -3.95
N LEU A 95 6.40 -5.66 -4.83
CA LEU A 95 5.55 -5.80 -6.02
C LEU A 95 4.06 -5.81 -5.69
N TYR A 96 3.65 -6.18 -4.48
CA TYR A 96 2.25 -6.04 -4.05
C TYR A 96 1.74 -4.61 -4.25
N TYR A 97 2.50 -3.61 -3.81
CA TYR A 97 2.09 -2.20 -3.90
C TYR A 97 2.08 -1.70 -5.33
N ASP A 98 3.00 -2.18 -6.16
CA ASP A 98 3.01 -1.86 -7.58
C ASP A 98 1.81 -2.52 -8.28
N ARG A 99 1.50 -3.79 -7.99
CA ARG A 99 0.36 -4.51 -8.58
C ARG A 99 -0.97 -3.79 -8.32
N ILE A 100 -1.22 -3.36 -7.08
CA ILE A 100 -2.49 -2.69 -6.76
C ILE A 100 -2.63 -1.31 -7.42
N GLN A 101 -1.56 -0.68 -7.90
CA GLN A 101 -1.65 0.57 -8.66
C GLN A 101 -2.08 0.38 -10.12
N HIS A 102 -2.04 -0.86 -10.64
CA HIS A 102 -2.33 -1.17 -12.05
C HIS A 102 -3.65 -1.93 -12.25
N ILE A 103 -4.48 -2.03 -11.20
CA ILE A 103 -5.81 -2.66 -11.23
C ILE A 103 -6.90 -1.62 -10.93
N GLY A 104 -8.16 -1.95 -11.20
CA GLY A 104 -9.29 -1.06 -10.94
C GLY A 104 -9.58 -0.88 -9.44
N LEU A 105 -10.29 0.21 -9.09
CA LEU A 105 -10.63 0.56 -7.70
C LEU A 105 -11.31 -0.59 -6.93
N ASN A 106 -12.24 -1.29 -7.59
CA ASN A 106 -12.96 -2.39 -6.96
C ASN A 106 -12.02 -3.56 -6.64
N GLU A 107 -11.13 -3.89 -7.57
CA GLU A 107 -10.10 -4.90 -7.35
C GLU A 107 -9.13 -4.48 -6.25
N VAL A 108 -8.73 -3.20 -6.18
CA VAL A 108 -7.95 -2.66 -5.05
C VAL A 108 -8.69 -2.89 -3.74
N ILE A 109 -9.95 -2.49 -3.63
CA ILE A 109 -10.74 -2.65 -2.41
C ILE A 109 -10.81 -4.12 -1.96
N GLU A 110 -11.01 -5.05 -2.90
CA GLU A 110 -11.03 -6.48 -2.60
C GLU A 110 -9.65 -7.02 -2.19
N GLN A 111 -8.56 -6.55 -2.79
CA GLN A 111 -7.20 -6.88 -2.33
C GLN A 111 -6.95 -6.38 -0.90
N LEU A 112 -7.42 -5.17 -0.56
CA LEU A 112 -7.31 -4.62 0.80
C LEU A 112 -8.17 -5.41 1.80
N ARG A 113 -9.36 -5.86 1.39
CA ARG A 113 -10.21 -6.77 2.18
C ARG A 113 -9.48 -8.09 2.46
N HIS A 114 -8.84 -8.70 1.46
CA HIS A 114 -8.01 -9.90 1.65
C HIS A 114 -6.79 -9.64 2.53
N GLY A 115 -6.29 -8.40 2.56
CA GLY A 115 -5.28 -7.90 3.50
C GLY A 115 -5.80 -7.68 4.93
N GLY A 116 -7.10 -7.79 5.18
CA GLY A 116 -7.70 -7.63 6.50
C GLY A 116 -8.37 -6.27 6.75
N ALA A 117 -8.43 -5.39 5.76
CA ALA A 117 -9.20 -4.15 5.89
C ALA A 117 -10.70 -4.44 6.08
N LEU A 118 -11.34 -3.72 7.00
CA LEU A 118 -12.78 -3.79 7.18
C LEU A 118 -13.47 -2.91 6.13
N VAL A 119 -14.13 -3.52 5.15
CA VAL A 119 -14.84 -2.77 4.10
C VAL A 119 -16.33 -2.70 4.41
N ILE A 120 -16.85 -1.47 4.59
CA ILE A 120 -18.25 -1.17 4.87
C ILE A 120 -18.77 -0.21 3.79
N PRO A 121 -19.38 -0.72 2.70
CA PRO A 121 -19.91 0.12 1.63
C PRO A 121 -20.97 1.10 2.14
N SER A 122 -20.96 2.32 1.59
CA SER A 122 -21.98 3.34 1.84
C SER A 122 -22.87 3.48 0.61
N ALA A 123 -24.19 3.32 0.80
CA ALA A 123 -25.18 3.58 -0.25
C ALA A 123 -25.30 5.08 -0.58
N LYS A 124 -24.80 5.97 0.28
CA LYS A 124 -24.78 7.41 0.03
C LYS A 124 -23.43 7.86 -0.49
N THR A 125 -23.45 8.93 -1.26
CA THR A 125 -22.27 9.60 -1.80
C THR A 125 -21.56 10.42 -0.71
N PHE A 126 -20.23 10.38 -0.72
CA PHE A 126 -19.40 11.28 0.08
C PHE A 126 -18.93 12.49 -0.74
N VAL A 127 -18.70 13.60 -0.05
CA VAL A 127 -18.19 14.86 -0.63
C VAL A 127 -19.10 15.33 -1.75
N LEU A 128 -20.20 15.99 -1.37
CA LEU A 128 -21.20 16.49 -2.31
C LEU A 128 -20.61 17.61 -3.20
N THR A 129 -21.16 17.75 -4.40
CA THR A 129 -20.92 18.95 -5.22
C THR A 129 -21.60 20.14 -4.59
N ASP A 130 -21.02 21.32 -4.74
CA ASP A 130 -21.64 22.56 -4.30
C ASP A 130 -22.98 22.77 -5.04
N GLU A 131 -24.01 23.20 -4.31
CA GLU A 131 -25.33 23.48 -4.87
C GLU A 131 -25.19 24.53 -5.97
N GLY A 132 -25.52 24.16 -7.22
CA GLY A 132 -25.34 25.01 -8.41
C GLY A 132 -24.40 24.45 -9.49
N LYS A 133 -23.66 23.36 -9.21
CA LYS A 133 -22.86 22.62 -10.21
C LYS A 133 -23.53 21.34 -10.71
N ILE A 134 -24.76 21.06 -10.27
CA ILE A 134 -25.58 19.98 -10.83
C ILE A 134 -26.06 20.45 -12.21
N GLN A 135 -25.41 19.97 -13.27
CA GLN A 135 -25.84 20.29 -14.62
C GLN A 135 -27.16 19.56 -14.93
N SER A 136 -28.19 20.31 -15.30
CA SER A 136 -29.25 19.77 -16.14
C SER A 136 -28.62 19.38 -17.48
N PRO A 137 -28.96 18.22 -18.07
CA PRO A 137 -28.35 17.78 -19.32
C PRO A 137 -28.84 18.69 -20.45
N SER A 138 -28.03 19.69 -20.81
CA SER A 138 -28.26 20.55 -21.97
C SER A 138 -26.97 20.68 -22.77
N GLY A 139 -26.96 20.14 -23.98
CA GLY A 139 -25.94 20.44 -24.98
C GLY A 139 -25.14 19.23 -25.45
N GLU A 140 -24.84 19.25 -26.75
CA GLU A 140 -24.21 18.21 -27.56
C GLU A 140 -22.98 17.56 -26.91
N GLY A 141 -23.01 16.23 -26.88
CA GLY A 141 -22.04 15.39 -26.17
C GLY A 141 -20.65 15.44 -26.78
N HIS A 142 -19.81 16.34 -26.26
CA HIS A 142 -18.39 16.06 -26.21
C HIS A 142 -18.15 15.10 -25.05
N ASN A 143 -17.84 13.84 -25.37
CA ASN A 143 -17.35 12.86 -24.41
C ASN A 143 -16.02 13.37 -23.84
N PHE A 144 -16.06 14.10 -22.73
CA PHE A 144 -14.86 14.45 -21.99
C PHE A 144 -14.25 13.15 -21.44
N GLU A 145 -13.05 12.81 -21.88
CA GLU A 145 -12.31 11.67 -21.35
C GLU A 145 -11.93 11.97 -19.89
N ILE A 146 -12.46 11.17 -18.97
CA ILE A 146 -12.14 11.28 -17.55
C ILE A 146 -10.79 10.64 -17.30
N LYS A 147 -9.84 11.44 -16.81
CA LYS A 147 -8.53 10.96 -16.38
C LYS A 147 -8.61 10.47 -14.93
N THR A 148 -7.94 9.35 -14.65
CA THR A 148 -7.86 8.74 -13.32
C THR A 148 -6.41 8.61 -12.86
N GLN A 149 -6.23 8.47 -11.55
CA GLN A 149 -4.97 8.20 -10.86
C GLN A 149 -5.27 7.22 -9.71
N PRO A 150 -4.40 6.22 -9.45
CA PRO A 150 -4.66 5.15 -8.47
C PRO A 150 -4.39 5.64 -7.03
N ARG A 151 -5.04 6.73 -6.61
CA ARG A 151 -4.73 7.44 -5.37
C ARG A 151 -4.99 6.61 -4.12
N LEU A 152 -5.97 5.70 -4.13
CA LEU A 152 -6.15 4.76 -3.03
C LEU A 152 -4.93 3.85 -2.91
N ALA A 153 -4.49 3.22 -4.00
CA ALA A 153 -3.31 2.35 -3.99
C ALA A 153 -2.02 3.09 -3.61
N MET A 154 -1.83 4.32 -4.10
CA MET A 154 -0.72 5.21 -3.67
C MET A 154 -0.78 5.50 -2.17
N LEU A 155 -1.96 5.82 -1.62
CA LEU A 155 -2.15 6.02 -0.19
C LEU A 155 -1.75 4.78 0.61
N ILE A 156 -2.22 3.59 0.20
CA ILE A 156 -1.91 2.34 0.90
C ILE A 156 -0.40 2.04 0.92
N LYS A 157 0.28 2.26 -0.21
CA LYS A 157 1.74 2.13 -0.30
C LYS A 157 2.45 3.01 0.72
N HIS A 158 2.04 4.27 0.82
CA HIS A 158 2.66 5.25 1.70
C HIS A 158 2.32 5.04 3.18
N LEU A 159 1.10 4.62 3.51
CA LEU A 159 0.70 4.30 4.89
C LEU A 159 1.61 3.23 5.53
N LYS A 160 2.15 2.30 4.72
CA LYS A 160 3.13 1.31 5.18
C LYS A 160 4.41 1.95 5.77
N GLU A 161 4.83 3.12 5.28
CA GLU A 161 5.98 3.87 5.81
C GLU A 161 5.77 4.32 7.26
N LEU A 162 4.50 4.46 7.67
CA LEU A 162 4.10 4.81 9.03
C LEU A 162 3.75 3.58 9.87
N ASN A 163 4.06 2.38 9.39
CA ASN A 163 3.64 1.09 9.98
C ASN A 163 2.11 0.96 10.12
N ILE A 164 1.36 1.55 9.19
CA ILE A 164 -0.08 1.35 9.08
C ILE A 164 -0.30 0.29 8.01
N PHE A 165 -0.86 -0.83 8.43
CA PHE A 165 -1.11 -1.99 7.58
C PHE A 165 -2.56 -2.02 7.11
N THR A 166 -2.87 -2.87 6.14
CA THR A 166 -4.24 -3.01 5.61
C THR A 166 -5.24 -3.42 6.70
N SER A 167 -4.82 -4.21 7.68
CA SER A 167 -5.61 -4.61 8.85
C SER A 167 -5.98 -3.47 9.80
N ASP A 168 -5.31 -2.31 9.70
CA ASP A 168 -5.63 -1.12 10.50
C ASP A 168 -6.75 -0.26 9.90
N LEU A 169 -7.23 -0.63 8.71
CA LEU A 169 -8.07 0.24 7.90
C LEU A 169 -9.54 -0.16 7.96
N ILE A 170 -10.40 0.86 8.03
CA ILE A 170 -11.81 0.74 7.68
C ILE A 170 -12.02 1.50 6.37
N LEU A 171 -12.46 0.79 5.34
CA LEU A 171 -12.74 1.36 4.03
C LEU A 171 -14.24 1.51 3.84
N ARG A 172 -14.67 2.70 3.45
CA ARG A 172 -16.06 2.98 3.10
C ARG A 172 -16.10 3.48 1.66
N PRO A 173 -16.18 2.58 0.67
CA PRO A 173 -16.48 3.01 -0.69
C PRO A 173 -17.91 3.57 -0.73
N CYS A 174 -18.10 4.70 -1.40
CA CYS A 174 -19.40 5.37 -1.50
C CYS A 174 -20.07 5.13 -2.86
N ALA A 175 -21.38 5.37 -2.94
CA ALA A 175 -22.09 5.39 -4.22
C ALA A 175 -21.72 6.62 -5.06
N ILE A 176 -21.77 6.47 -6.38
CA ILE A 176 -21.70 7.59 -7.33
C ILE A 176 -23.12 8.17 -7.49
N ASP A 177 -23.26 9.48 -7.34
CA ASP A 177 -24.51 10.17 -7.72
C ASP A 177 -24.47 10.43 -9.23
N PRO A 178 -25.41 9.87 -10.02
CA PRO A 178 -25.43 10.03 -11.49
C PRO A 178 -25.64 11.47 -11.95
N ARG A 179 -26.04 12.38 -11.05
CA ARG A 179 -26.21 13.82 -11.33
C ARG A 179 -24.91 14.60 -11.19
N MET A 180 -23.85 13.98 -10.69
CA MET A 180 -22.54 14.59 -10.56
C MET A 180 -21.70 14.31 -11.81
N MET A 181 -20.86 15.28 -12.20
CA MET A 181 -19.84 15.08 -13.25
C MET A 181 -18.75 14.07 -12.87
N ARG A 182 -18.73 13.64 -11.60
CA ARG A 182 -17.75 12.72 -11.04
C ARG A 182 -18.19 11.29 -11.32
N GLN A 183 -17.33 10.50 -11.97
CA GLN A 183 -17.60 9.09 -12.28
C GLN A 183 -16.88 8.10 -11.36
N HIS A 184 -15.88 8.55 -10.57
CA HIS A 184 -15.23 7.72 -9.54
C HIS A 184 -15.68 8.18 -8.14
N PRO A 185 -16.13 7.28 -7.26
CA PRO A 185 -16.56 7.68 -5.92
C PRO A 185 -15.36 8.12 -5.07
N TYR A 186 -15.66 8.80 -3.96
CA TYR A 186 -14.70 8.88 -2.88
C TYR A 186 -14.71 7.55 -2.11
N VAL A 187 -13.54 7.13 -1.64
CA VAL A 187 -13.39 6.12 -0.61
C VAL A 187 -12.97 6.83 0.65
N LEU A 188 -13.76 6.68 1.72
CA LEU A 188 -13.36 7.15 3.03
C LEU A 188 -12.55 6.05 3.71
N VAL A 189 -11.28 6.35 3.99
CA VAL A 189 -10.31 5.48 4.65
C VAL A 189 -10.16 5.95 6.09
N GLN A 190 -10.59 5.15 7.06
CA GLN A 190 -10.46 5.47 8.48
C GLN A 190 -9.32 4.66 9.08
N ILE A 191 -8.52 5.29 9.94
CA ILE A 191 -7.38 4.71 10.65
C ILE A 191 -7.67 4.86 12.15
N PRO A 192 -8.40 3.91 12.77
CA PRO A 192 -8.95 4.09 14.11
C PRO A 192 -7.91 4.36 15.19
N HIS A 193 -6.74 3.71 15.13
CA HIS A 193 -5.71 3.86 16.15
C HIS A 193 -5.01 5.23 16.12
N LEU A 194 -5.10 5.97 15.00
CA LEU A 194 -4.63 7.37 14.91
C LEU A 194 -5.75 8.39 15.17
N ASP A 195 -7.00 7.94 15.28
CA ASP A 195 -8.18 8.79 15.18
C ASP A 195 -8.08 9.69 13.94
N LYS A 196 -7.87 9.12 12.75
CA LYS A 196 -7.79 9.88 11.49
C LYS A 196 -8.68 9.27 10.42
N GLU A 197 -9.11 10.08 9.47
CA GLU A 197 -9.76 9.58 8.26
C GLU A 197 -9.43 10.41 7.03
N ILE A 198 -9.41 9.76 5.87
CA ILE A 198 -8.97 10.33 4.60
C ILE A 198 -10.03 10.01 3.55
N ALA A 199 -10.63 11.04 2.94
CA ALA A 199 -11.49 10.88 1.78
C ALA A 199 -10.65 11.04 0.51
N VAL A 200 -10.48 9.96 -0.25
CA VAL A 200 -9.68 9.93 -1.48
C VAL A 200 -10.54 9.57 -2.70
N CYS A 201 -10.28 10.20 -3.83
CA CYS A 201 -10.94 9.92 -5.11
C CYS A 201 -9.90 9.77 -6.22
N GLU A 202 -10.11 8.80 -7.11
CA GLU A 202 -9.19 8.50 -8.22
C GLU A 202 -9.30 9.49 -9.38
N GLN A 203 -10.39 10.23 -9.51
CA GLN A 203 -10.59 11.15 -10.62
C GLN A 203 -9.62 12.34 -10.52
N VAL A 204 -8.91 12.64 -11.61
CA VAL A 204 -8.00 13.78 -11.69
C VAL A 204 -8.77 15.08 -11.47
N GLY A 205 -8.18 16.00 -10.70
CA GLY A 205 -8.81 17.27 -10.32
C GLY A 205 -9.65 17.19 -9.03
N GLU A 206 -9.94 16.00 -8.53
CA GLU A 206 -10.56 15.84 -7.21
C GLU A 206 -9.55 16.08 -6.08
N ILE A 207 -10.04 16.57 -4.94
CA ILE A 207 -9.26 16.99 -3.78
C ILE A 207 -9.24 15.84 -2.78
N THR A 208 -8.09 15.55 -2.14
CA THR A 208 -8.08 14.63 -0.99
C THR A 208 -8.41 15.41 0.27
N PHE A 209 -9.29 14.90 1.12
CA PHE A 209 -9.58 15.52 2.42
C PHE A 209 -9.05 14.64 3.54
N VAL A 210 -8.38 15.25 4.52
CA VAL A 210 -7.85 14.56 5.71
C VAL A 210 -8.50 15.15 6.95
N GLY A 211 -9.25 14.33 7.68
CA GLY A 211 -9.83 14.68 8.97
C GLY A 211 -8.80 14.54 10.09
N GLN A 212 -8.74 15.52 10.99
CA GLN A 212 -7.88 15.49 12.17
C GLN A 212 -8.37 14.51 13.25
N ARG A 213 -9.61 14.05 13.13
CA ARG A 213 -10.32 13.07 13.96
C ARG A 213 -11.30 12.28 13.11
N ILE A 214 -11.79 11.15 13.60
CA ILE A 214 -12.90 10.42 12.98
C ILE A 214 -14.21 11.14 13.31
N ILE A 215 -14.79 11.82 12.31
CA ILE A 215 -16.11 12.47 12.42
C ILE A 215 -17.23 11.57 11.88
N GLY A 216 -16.87 10.50 11.17
CA GLY A 216 -17.78 9.44 10.76
C GLY A 216 -18.53 9.72 9.46
N PRO A 217 -19.09 8.66 8.82
CA PRO A 217 -19.59 8.73 7.45
C PRO A 217 -20.75 9.70 7.25
N ASP A 218 -21.60 9.91 8.26
CA ASP A 218 -22.78 10.78 8.13
C ASP A 218 -22.40 12.23 7.81
N LEU A 219 -21.31 12.73 8.39
CA LEU A 219 -20.87 14.09 8.10
C LEU A 219 -20.36 14.20 6.66
N TRP A 220 -19.54 13.26 6.20
CA TRP A 220 -19.04 13.22 4.82
C TRP A 220 -20.15 13.09 3.76
N GLN A 221 -21.30 12.52 4.13
CA GLN A 221 -22.48 12.43 3.26
C GLN A 221 -23.27 13.74 3.19
N SER A 222 -23.10 14.62 4.17
CA SER A 222 -23.89 15.85 4.32
C SER A 222 -23.19 17.10 3.82
N LEU A 223 -21.86 17.06 3.64
CA LEU A 223 -21.05 18.24 3.35
C LEU A 223 -20.58 18.30 1.89
N SER A 224 -20.63 19.50 1.32
CA SER A 224 -20.02 19.83 0.03
C SER A 224 -18.50 20.02 0.15
N LYS A 225 -17.80 20.08 -0.99
CA LYS A 225 -16.37 20.40 -1.04
C LYS A 225 -16.03 21.70 -0.33
N ASP A 226 -16.78 22.77 -0.58
CA ASP A 226 -16.50 24.07 0.02
C ASP A 226 -16.81 24.09 1.51
N GLN A 227 -17.84 23.36 1.95
CA GLN A 227 -18.12 23.18 3.38
C GLN A 227 -17.01 22.40 4.07
N LEU A 228 -16.47 21.35 3.45
CA LEU A 228 -15.34 20.58 4.00
C LEU A 228 -14.07 21.44 4.10
N LYS A 229 -13.77 22.28 3.10
CA LYS A 229 -12.64 23.22 3.15
C LYS A 229 -12.76 24.28 4.25
N ALA A 230 -13.99 24.68 4.59
CA ALA A 230 -14.24 25.70 5.61
C ALA A 230 -14.11 25.15 7.04
N ARG A 231 -13.99 23.83 7.22
CA ARG A 231 -13.91 23.22 8.54
C ARG A 231 -12.49 23.28 9.11
N PRO A 232 -12.33 23.62 10.40
CA PRO A 232 -11.02 23.66 11.04
C PRO A 232 -10.42 22.26 11.29
N ASP A 233 -11.26 21.22 11.36
CA ASP A 233 -10.84 19.83 11.63
C ASP A 233 -10.63 19.00 10.35
N ILE A 234 -10.70 19.61 9.16
CA ILE A 234 -10.50 18.94 7.87
C ILE A 234 -9.52 19.76 7.02
N MET A 235 -8.49 19.08 6.52
CA MET A 235 -7.48 19.67 5.65
C MET A 235 -7.71 19.20 4.20
N ALA A 236 -7.72 20.14 3.26
CA ALA A 236 -7.78 19.85 1.83
C ALA A 236 -6.36 19.73 1.26
N VAL A 237 -6.05 18.59 0.65
CA VAL A 237 -4.75 18.29 0.05
C VAL A 237 -4.91 18.16 -1.46
N MET A 238 -4.20 19.02 -2.20
CA MET A 238 -4.21 19.04 -3.65
C MET A 238 -3.20 18.04 -4.21
N PHE A 239 -3.55 17.35 -5.28
CA PHE A 239 -2.61 16.44 -5.94
C PHE A 239 -1.78 17.20 -6.98
N HIS A 240 -0.54 17.54 -6.63
CA HIS A 240 0.45 18.10 -7.57
C HIS A 240 1.43 17.05 -8.08
N SER A 241 1.94 16.21 -7.18
CA SER A 241 2.74 15.01 -7.44
C SER A 241 2.53 14.01 -6.31
N GLU A 242 2.81 12.72 -6.52
CA GLU A 242 2.66 11.69 -5.48
C GLU A 242 3.44 12.05 -4.20
N ASN A 243 4.71 12.47 -4.33
CA ASN A 243 5.55 12.83 -3.19
C ASN A 243 5.04 14.06 -2.42
N SER A 244 4.64 15.13 -3.11
CA SER A 244 4.13 16.34 -2.43
C SER A 244 2.80 16.07 -1.74
N TRP A 245 1.90 15.37 -2.43
CA TRP A 245 0.61 14.96 -1.92
C TRP A 245 0.74 14.08 -0.68
N TRP A 246 1.69 13.13 -0.68
CA TRP A 246 1.96 12.30 0.48
C TRP A 246 2.54 13.08 1.65
N GLU A 247 3.54 13.94 1.44
CA GLU A 247 4.16 14.69 2.54
C GLU A 247 3.17 15.64 3.24
N ASP A 248 2.23 16.22 2.48
CA ASP A 248 1.12 17.00 3.05
C ASP A 248 0.20 16.11 3.92
N ILE A 249 -0.24 14.95 3.42
CA ILE A 249 -1.06 14.00 4.18
C ILE A 249 -0.34 13.53 5.44
N LYS A 250 0.91 13.11 5.30
CA LYS A 250 1.78 12.60 6.37
C LYS A 250 1.99 13.63 7.48
N THR A 251 2.07 14.91 7.14
CA THR A 251 2.16 15.99 8.12
C THR A 251 0.89 16.11 8.97
N ILE A 252 -0.28 15.82 8.40
CA ILE A 252 -1.57 15.88 9.10
C ILE A 252 -1.84 14.62 9.94
N LEU A 253 -1.26 13.47 9.55
CA LEU A 253 -1.38 12.20 10.26
C LEU A 253 -0.50 12.10 11.52
N LYS A 254 0.54 12.93 11.62
CA LYS A 254 1.41 13.05 12.82
C LYS A 254 0.76 13.90 13.90
#